data_AF-A0A2T0WA81-F1
#
_entry.id   AF-A0A2T0WA81-F1
#
_cell.length_a   1.000
_cell.length_b   1.000
_cell.length_c   1.000
_cell.angle_alpha   90.00
_cell.angle_beta   90.00
_cell.angle_gamma   90.00
#
_symmetry.space_group_name_H-M   'P 1'
#
loop_
_entity.id
_entity.type
_entity.pdbx_description
1 polymer ?
#
loop_
_entity_poly.entity_id
_entity_poly.type
_entity_poly.pdbx_seq_one_letter_code
_entity_poly.pdbx_strand_id
1 'polypeptide(L)'
;MIGKATKHVRTFFNTNGFAYMVYASGTILLLGATVYSIAEIVNFIDSLWWAFVTSTTVGYGDISPVSGIGRLTAIVLMLTGIGMFGALTSTITSFFIISEEEEEPEQNDEIKELNQKISKLLVKIEELELRNKYSQLLQLY
;
A
#
# COMPACT_ATOMS: atom_id res chain seq x y z
N MET A 1 -9.46 6.06 -21.13
CA MET A 1 -8.32 5.30 -20.59
C MET A 1 -8.16 5.45 -19.07
N ILE A 2 -8.67 6.51 -18.42
CA ILE A 2 -8.62 6.79 -16.96
C ILE A 2 -9.38 5.78 -16.04
N GLY A 3 -9.99 4.73 -16.59
CA GLY A 3 -11.02 3.94 -15.90
C GLY A 3 -10.56 2.74 -15.07
N LYS A 4 -9.29 2.31 -15.16
CA LYS A 4 -8.81 1.06 -14.52
C LYS A 4 -7.93 1.31 -13.29
N ALA A 5 -7.01 2.28 -13.27
CA ALA A 5 -6.24 2.67 -12.08
C ALA A 5 -7.12 3.16 -10.94
N THR A 6 -8.16 3.94 -11.28
CA THR A 6 -9.14 4.40 -10.30
C THR A 6 -9.85 3.25 -9.60
N LYS A 7 -9.89 2.03 -10.17
CA LYS A 7 -10.62 0.91 -9.59
C LYS A 7 -9.89 0.29 -8.41
N HIS A 8 -8.55 0.17 -8.39
CA HIS A 8 -7.83 -0.40 -7.24
C HIS A 8 -7.59 0.63 -6.13
N VAL A 9 -7.27 1.88 -6.46
CA VAL A 9 -7.20 2.99 -5.48
C VAL A 9 -8.56 3.22 -4.83
N ARG A 10 -9.64 3.25 -5.63
CA ARG A 10 -11.00 3.32 -5.10
C ARG A 10 -11.39 2.02 -4.41
N THR A 11 -10.91 0.83 -4.78
CA THR A 11 -11.24 -0.38 -4.00
C THR A 11 -10.51 -0.37 -2.65
N PHE A 12 -9.32 0.21 -2.50
CA PHE A 12 -8.69 0.36 -1.18
C PHE A 12 -9.30 1.50 -0.35
N PHE A 13 -9.67 2.62 -0.98
CA PHE A 13 -10.37 3.74 -0.31
C PHE A 13 -11.87 3.47 -0.03
N ASN A 14 -12.55 2.71 -0.90
CA ASN A 14 -14.00 2.45 -0.87
C ASN A 14 -14.32 1.02 -0.39
N THR A 15 -13.32 0.15 -0.24
CA THR A 15 -13.37 -0.91 0.78
C THR A 15 -12.94 -0.25 2.06
N ASN A 16 -13.81 0.57 2.65
CA ASN A 16 -14.06 0.70 4.09
C ASN A 16 -12.86 0.76 5.09
N GLY A 17 -11.81 -0.05 4.98
CA GLY A 17 -10.60 -0.14 5.79
C GLY A 17 -9.85 1.18 6.03
N PHE A 18 -9.39 1.92 5.01
CA PHE A 18 -8.61 3.15 5.28
C PHE A 18 -9.47 4.22 5.99
N ALA A 19 -10.70 4.44 5.52
CA ALA A 19 -11.64 5.34 6.18
C ALA A 19 -11.97 4.87 7.61
N TYR A 20 -12.19 3.56 7.82
CA TYR A 20 -12.39 2.99 9.16
C TYR A 20 -11.16 3.15 10.05
N MET A 21 -9.95 3.06 9.52
CA MET A 21 -8.73 3.35 10.27
C MET A 21 -8.69 4.81 10.70
N VAL A 22 -8.97 5.77 9.81
CA VAL A 22 -9.03 7.19 10.17
C VAL A 22 -10.11 7.46 11.23
N TYR A 23 -11.31 6.90 11.06
CA TYR A 23 -12.38 7.02 12.06
C TYR A 23 -12.00 6.38 13.40
N ALA A 24 -11.39 5.20 13.38
CA ALA A 24 -10.92 4.51 14.58
C ALA A 24 -9.79 5.28 15.28
N SER A 25 -8.82 5.81 14.54
CA SER A 25 -7.76 6.66 15.09
C SER A 25 -8.34 7.92 15.71
N GLY A 26 -9.33 8.55 15.07
CA GLY A 26 -10.03 9.72 15.60
C GLY A 26 -10.81 9.42 16.88
N THR A 27 -11.52 8.29 16.95
CA THR A 27 -12.24 7.89 18.17
C THR A 27 -11.28 7.51 19.29
N ILE A 28 -10.19 6.79 19.00
CA ILE A 28 -9.14 6.47 19.97
C ILE A 28 -8.47 7.74 20.50
N LEU A 29 -8.23 8.74 19.64
CA LEU A 29 -7.69 10.04 20.06
C LEU A 29 -8.61 10.75 21.07
N LEU A 30 -9.91 10.86 20.74
CA LEU A 30 -10.88 11.52 21.62
C LEU A 30 -11.08 10.76 22.93
N LEU A 31 -11.14 9.43 22.88
CA LEU A 31 -11.20 8.58 24.08
C LEU A 31 -9.93 8.70 24.90
N GLY A 32 -8.76 8.67 24.27
CA GLY A 32 -7.46 8.84 24.93
C GLY A 32 -7.35 10.20 25.63
N ALA A 33 -7.78 11.28 24.99
CA ALA A 33 -7.82 12.61 25.59
C ALA A 33 -8.78 12.67 26.80
N THR A 34 -9.93 12.02 26.71
CA THR A 34 -10.90 11.96 27.82
C THR A 34 -10.34 11.17 29.00
N VAL A 35 -9.76 10.00 28.76
CA VAL A 35 -9.14 9.15 29.79
C VAL A 35 -7.95 9.87 30.43
N TYR A 36 -7.12 10.53 29.62
CA TYR A 36 -5.97 11.29 30.11
C TYR A 36 -6.40 12.48 31.00
N SER A 37 -7.42 13.24 30.57
CA SER A 37 -7.97 14.36 31.34
C SER A 37 -8.41 13.94 32.75
N ILE A 38 -9.06 12.77 32.86
CA ILE A 38 -9.52 12.23 34.14
C ILE A 38 -8.34 11.67 34.96
N ALA A 39 -7.42 10.95 34.32
CA ALA A 39 -6.31 10.27 35.00
C ALA A 39 -5.24 11.24 35.55
N GLU A 40 -4.96 12.32 34.82
CA GLU A 40 -3.94 13.31 35.19
C GLU A 40 -4.54 14.60 35.77
N ILE A 41 -5.87 14.72 35.82
CA ILE A 41 -6.58 15.91 36.33
C ILE A 41 -6.16 17.18 35.55
N VAL A 42 -6.16 17.06 34.23
CA VAL A 42 -5.78 18.12 33.28
C VAL A 42 -7.01 18.52 32.46
N ASN A 43 -7.10 19.78 32.04
CA ASN A 43 -8.21 20.24 31.20
C ASN A 43 -8.33 19.38 29.93
N PHE A 44 -9.56 19.20 29.45
CA PHE A 44 -9.81 18.39 28.25
C PHE A 44 -9.07 18.91 27.01
N ILE A 45 -9.00 20.24 26.84
CA ILE A 45 -8.33 20.86 25.69
C ILE A 45 -6.82 20.58 25.71
N ASP A 46 -6.19 20.71 26.87
CA ASP A 46 -4.77 20.41 27.08
C ASP A 46 -4.49 18.90 26.88
N SER A 47 -5.43 18.06 27.31
CA SER A 47 -5.38 16.60 27.09
C SER A 47 -5.53 16.22 25.62
N LEU A 48 -6.37 16.94 24.87
CA LEU A 48 -6.55 16.76 23.44
C LEU A 48 -5.30 17.19 22.67
N TRP A 49 -4.72 18.33 23.03
CA TRP A 49 -3.42 18.80 22.52
C TRP A 49 -2.33 17.74 22.74
N TRP A 50 -2.20 17.26 23.99
CA TRP A 50 -1.25 16.21 24.32
C TRP A 50 -1.47 14.93 23.51
N ALA A 51 -2.73 14.50 23.35
CA ALA A 51 -3.06 13.29 22.60
C ALA A 51 -2.68 13.42 21.12
N PHE A 52 -2.94 14.58 20.50
CA PHE A 52 -2.49 14.87 19.12
C PHE A 52 -0.97 14.84 19.00
N VAL A 53 -0.26 15.62 19.81
CA VAL A 53 1.21 15.73 19.80
C VAL A 53 1.87 14.37 20.03
N THR A 54 1.29 13.54 20.89
CA THR A 54 1.77 12.17 21.16
C THR A 54 1.49 11.23 20.00
N SER A 55 0.27 11.26 19.44
CA SER A 55 -0.12 10.41 18.31
C SER A 55 0.67 10.73 17.04
N THR A 56 1.03 12.00 16.83
CA THR A 56 1.87 12.44 15.71
C THR A 56 3.37 12.30 15.99
N THR A 57 3.76 11.69 17.12
CA THR A 57 5.16 11.49 17.53
C THR A 57 5.98 12.79 17.70
N VAL A 58 5.33 13.94 17.83
CA VAL A 58 6.00 15.24 17.99
C VAL A 58 6.56 15.37 19.40
N GLY A 59 5.76 15.05 20.41
CA GLY A 59 6.21 14.93 21.80
C GLY A 59 6.92 16.15 22.37
N TYR A 60 6.25 17.32 22.43
CA TYR A 60 6.85 18.55 22.99
C TYR A 60 7.31 18.42 24.45
N GLY A 61 6.68 17.53 25.23
CA GLY A 61 7.05 17.26 26.62
C GLY A 61 6.58 18.32 27.62
N ASP A 62 5.78 19.28 27.17
CA ASP A 62 5.05 20.27 27.97
C ASP A 62 4.03 19.61 28.91
N ILE A 63 3.37 18.56 28.42
CA ILE A 63 2.40 17.75 29.16
C ILE A 63 2.85 16.29 29.07
N SER A 64 2.89 15.57 30.19
CA SER A 64 3.33 14.18 30.22
C SER A 64 2.60 13.36 31.30
N PRO A 65 2.33 12.07 31.05
CA PRO A 65 1.62 11.22 32.00
C PRO A 65 2.48 10.90 33.23
N VAL A 66 1.99 11.24 34.42
CA VAL A 66 2.61 10.89 35.69
C VAL A 66 1.99 9.60 36.24
N SER A 67 0.68 9.41 36.04
CA SER A 67 -0.07 8.25 36.51
C SER A 67 0.18 6.99 35.67
N GLY A 68 -0.03 5.81 36.28
CA GLY A 68 0.06 4.54 35.55
C GLY A 68 -0.98 4.42 34.43
N ILE A 69 -2.19 4.95 34.64
CA ILE A 69 -3.28 4.93 33.65
C ILE A 69 -2.93 5.85 32.47
N GLY A 70 -2.46 7.07 32.74
CA GLY A 70 -2.02 8.00 31.70
C GLY A 70 -0.88 7.43 30.84
N ARG A 71 0.06 6.69 31.44
CA ARG A 71 1.13 6.00 30.70
C ARG A 71 0.60 4.89 29.80
N LEU A 72 -0.37 4.10 30.27
CA LEU A 72 -1.03 3.09 29.44
C LEU A 72 -1.78 3.74 28.27
N THR A 73 -2.49 4.85 28.51
CA THR A 73 -3.13 5.62 27.45
C THR A 73 -2.13 6.14 26.41
N ALA A 74 -0.97 6.62 26.86
CA ALA A 74 0.11 7.06 25.97
C ALA A 74 0.61 5.94 25.05
N ILE A 75 0.83 4.73 25.59
CA ILE A 75 1.26 3.57 24.80
C ILE A 75 0.25 3.25 23.69
N VAL A 76 -1.04 3.24 24.02
CA VAL A 76 -2.11 2.97 23.04
C VAL A 76 -2.13 4.06 21.96
N LEU A 77 -2.01 5.34 22.32
CA LEU A 77 -1.97 6.45 21.37
C LEU A 77 -0.75 6.39 20.44
N MET A 78 0.42 6.03 20.97
CA MET A 78 1.64 5.89 20.17
C MET A 78 1.51 4.77 19.13
N LEU A 79 1.02 3.59 19.52
CA LEU A 79 0.79 2.48 18.59
C LEU A 79 -0.23 2.84 17.51
N THR A 80 -1.30 3.54 17.91
CA THR A 80 -2.33 4.02 16.97
C THR A 80 -1.75 5.00 15.96
N GLY A 81 -0.92 5.94 16.40
CA GLY A 81 -0.22 6.89 15.55
C GLY A 81 0.66 6.19 14.50
N ILE A 82 1.56 5.32 14.95
CA ILE A 82 2.46 4.56 14.06
C ILE A 82 1.66 3.76 13.02
N GLY A 83 0.59 3.07 13.45
CA GLY A 83 -0.27 2.31 12.54
C GLY A 83 -0.96 3.19 11.48
N MET A 84 -1.44 4.36 11.88
CA MET A 84 -2.07 5.32 10.96
C MET A 84 -1.09 5.86 9.92
N PHE A 85 0.11 6.27 10.33
CA PHE A 85 1.13 6.73 9.39
C PHE A 85 1.64 5.62 8.47
N GLY A 86 1.76 4.38 8.97
CA GLY A 86 2.08 3.22 8.13
C GLY A 86 1.03 2.99 7.03
N ALA A 87 -0.25 3.06 7.38
CA ALA A 87 -1.34 2.93 6.41
C ALA A 87 -1.39 4.09 5.41
N LEU A 88 -1.11 5.32 5.86
CA LEU A 88 -0.97 6.49 4.98
C LEU A 88 0.14 6.29 3.95
N THR A 89 1.34 5.89 4.40
CA THR A 89 2.47 5.61 3.51
C THR A 89 2.14 4.50 2.53
N SER A 90 1.55 3.38 2.99
CA SER A 90 1.13 2.29 2.11
C SER A 90 0.15 2.77 1.04
N THR A 91 -0.79 3.64 1.40
CA THR A 91 -1.80 4.17 0.47
C THR A 91 -1.15 5.04 -0.61
N ILE A 92 -0.21 5.89 -0.22
CA ILE A 92 0.57 6.72 -1.16
C ILE A 92 1.41 5.83 -2.08
N THR A 93 2.13 4.85 -1.54
CA THR A 93 2.92 3.90 -2.34
C THR A 93 2.05 3.15 -3.35
N SER A 94 0.87 2.66 -2.94
CA SER A 94 -0.07 2.00 -3.85
C SER A 94 -0.54 2.94 -4.97
N PHE A 95 -0.71 4.23 -4.71
CA PHE A 95 -1.07 5.20 -5.74
C PHE A 95 0.03 5.34 -6.81
N PHE A 96 1.30 5.39 -6.40
CA PHE A 96 2.43 5.50 -7.34
C PHE A 96 2.68 4.22 -8.15
N ILE A 97 2.57 3.04 -7.53
CA ILE A 97 2.71 1.75 -8.23
C ILE A 97 1.66 1.63 -9.34
N ILE A 98 0.42 2.05 -9.06
CA ILE A 98 -0.67 1.98 -10.04
C ILE A 98 -0.44 2.91 -11.23
N SER A 99 0.20 4.08 -11.03
CA SER A 99 0.58 4.95 -12.15
C SER A 99 1.65 4.34 -13.05
N GLU A 100 2.59 3.55 -12.50
CA GLU A 100 3.59 2.82 -13.30
C GLU A 100 2.95 1.66 -14.08
N GLU A 101 2.03 0.90 -13.47
CA GLU A 101 1.30 -0.19 -14.15
C GLU A 101 0.41 0.29 -15.32
N GLU A 102 -0.06 1.54 -15.33
CA GLU A 102 -0.81 2.10 -16.46
C GLU A 102 0.08 2.57 -17.63
N GLU A 103 1.38 2.76 -17.43
CA GLU A 103 2.36 3.09 -18.48
C GLU A 103 3.04 1.83 -19.07
N GLU A 104 3.05 0.70 -18.35
CA GLU A 104 3.55 -0.59 -18.84
C GLU A 104 2.63 -1.49 -19.73
N PRO A 105 1.33 -1.21 -20.00
CA PRO A 105 0.52 -2.13 -20.78
C PRO A 105 0.96 -2.22 -22.26
N GLU A 106 1.49 -1.13 -22.83
CA GLU A 106 2.04 -1.15 -24.19
C GLU A 106 3.32 -2.01 -24.27
N GLN A 107 4.22 -1.90 -23.29
CA GLN A 107 5.41 -2.76 -23.23
C GLN A 107 5.06 -4.24 -23.04
N ASN A 108 4.05 -4.55 -22.22
CA ASN A 108 3.65 -5.94 -21.97
C ASN A 108 2.97 -6.56 -23.20
N ASP A 109 2.22 -5.78 -23.97
CA ASP A 109 1.63 -6.25 -25.23
C ASP A 109 2.68 -6.40 -26.33
N GLU A 110 3.68 -5.52 -26.42
CA GLU A 110 4.85 -5.69 -27.29
C GLU A 110 5.66 -6.95 -26.94
N ILE A 111 5.91 -7.20 -25.65
CA ILE A 111 6.62 -8.40 -25.17
C ILE A 111 5.82 -9.67 -25.50
N LYS A 112 4.49 -9.65 -25.36
CA LYS A 112 3.63 -10.78 -25.78
C LYS A 112 3.71 -11.03 -27.28
N GLU A 113 3.65 -9.97 -28.09
CA GLU A 113 3.76 -10.11 -29.55
C GLU A 113 5.14 -10.65 -29.96
N LEU A 114 6.20 -10.16 -29.32
CA LEU A 114 7.57 -10.64 -29.54
C LEU A 114 7.71 -12.12 -29.16
N ASN A 115 7.18 -12.54 -28.01
CA ASN A 115 7.20 -13.93 -27.58
C ASN A 115 6.41 -14.84 -28.54
N GLN A 116 5.28 -14.36 -29.08
CA GLN A 116 4.55 -15.10 -30.12
C GLN A 116 5.36 -15.22 -31.42
N LYS A 117 6.05 -14.16 -31.85
CA LYS A 117 6.93 -14.19 -33.03
C LYS A 117 8.10 -15.16 -32.83
N ILE A 118 8.75 -15.13 -31.67
CA ILE A 118 9.83 -16.07 -31.30
C ILE A 118 9.31 -17.51 -31.38
N SER A 119 8.15 -17.80 -30.77
CA SER A 119 7.57 -19.15 -30.78
C SER A 119 7.26 -19.65 -32.20
N LYS A 120 6.71 -18.79 -33.07
CA LYS A 120 6.47 -19.13 -34.49
C LYS A 120 7.76 -19.39 -35.27
N LEU A 121 8.82 -18.62 -35.01
CA LEU A 121 10.11 -18.82 -35.67
C LEU A 121 10.76 -20.13 -35.25
N LEU A 122 10.68 -20.50 -33.97
CA LEU A 122 11.20 -21.77 -33.47
C LEU A 122 10.53 -22.97 -34.16
N VAL A 123 9.20 -22.95 -34.30
CA VAL A 123 8.47 -24.01 -35.04
C VAL A 123 8.90 -24.06 -36.50
N LYS A 124 9.07 -22.91 -37.15
CA LYS A 124 9.47 -22.87 -38.57
C LYS A 124 10.90 -23.35 -38.79
N ILE A 125 11.81 -23.10 -37.84
CA ILE A 125 13.17 -23.63 -37.87
C ILE A 125 13.12 -25.17 -37.80
N GLU A 126 12.36 -25.73 -36.86
CA GLU A 126 12.19 -27.19 -36.71
C GLU A 126 11.63 -27.84 -37.99
N GLU A 127 10.65 -27.20 -38.63
CA GLU A 127 10.07 -27.66 -39.89
C GLU A 127 11.09 -27.63 -41.05
N LEU A 128 11.90 -26.56 -41.14
CA LEU A 128 12.95 -26.44 -42.15
C LEU A 128 14.08 -27.45 -41.93
N GLU A 129 14.45 -27.73 -40.69
CA GLU A 129 15.44 -28.76 -40.35
C GLU A 129 14.95 -30.16 -40.76
N LEU A 130 13.68 -30.47 -40.46
CA LEU A 130 13.05 -31.72 -40.92
C LEU A 130 13.05 -31.81 -42.44
N ARG A 131 12.60 -30.77 -43.14
CA ARG A 131 12.56 -30.72 -44.61
C ARG A 131 13.95 -30.91 -45.23
N ASN A 132 14.96 -30.26 -44.66
CA ASN A 132 16.34 -30.39 -45.13
C ASN A 132 16.86 -31.81 -44.93
N LYS A 133 16.60 -32.43 -43.77
CA LYS A 133 16.96 -33.83 -43.50
C LYS A 133 16.32 -34.80 -44.50
N TYR A 134 15.03 -34.63 -44.82
CA TYR A 134 14.36 -35.44 -45.85
C TYR A 134 14.95 -35.21 -47.25
N SER A 135 15.28 -33.97 -47.60
CA SER A 135 15.91 -33.64 -48.88
C SER A 135 17.27 -34.30 -49.03
N GLN A 136 18.07 -34.37 -47.96
CA GLN A 136 19.38 -35.04 -47.98
C GLN A 136 19.23 -36.56 -48.13
N LEU A 137 18.25 -37.17 -47.47
CA LEU A 137 17.95 -38.60 -47.62
C LEU A 137 17.55 -38.97 -49.05
N LEU A 138 16.78 -38.11 -49.73
CA LEU A 138 16.37 -38.33 -51.12
C LEU A 138 17.51 -38.16 -52.14
N GLN A 139 18.58 -37.42 -51.80
CA GLN A 139 19.77 -37.29 -52.66
C GLN A 139 20.75 -38.46 -52.53
N LEU A 140 20.58 -39.31 -51.51
CA LEU A 140 21.40 -40.50 -51.24
C LEU A 140 20.87 -41.79 -51.90
N TYR A 141 19.70 -41.72 -52.55
CA TYR A 141 19.07 -42.81 -53.32
C TYR A 141 19.05 -42.46 -54.81
#